data_AF-A0A941B5G0-F1
#
_entry.id   AF-A0A941B5G0-F1
#
_cell.length_a   1.000
_cell.length_b   1.000
_cell.length_c   1.000
_cell.angle_alpha   90.00
_cell.angle_beta   90.00
_cell.angle_gamma   90.00
#
_symmetry.space_group_name_H-M   'P 1'
#
loop_
_entity.id
_entity.type
_entity.pdbx_description
1 polymer ?
#
loop_
_entity_poly.entity_id
_entity_poly.type
_entity_poly.pdbx_seq_one_letter_code
_entity_poly.pdbx_strand_id
1 'polypeptide(L)'
;MEGTNPVNKKLAAALSGGAVLVLALSGCSSSDDNSDKLNAWAKQVCDAVKPQARKISAANTAIQQQTSDNSTPADVQKTDAQAFQDMSDAYKAIGSAVNKAGAPDVEGGDKKKTDAVKELNTISASYGDLKKQVDDLDTKDQAKFADGLKGIATQLDKLSQSGNDALAKLEEGDVGKAMAKQESCKSASPSASATKS
;
A
#
# COMPACT_ATOMS: atom_id res chain seq x y z
N MET A 1 45.89 -43.11 -6.78
CA MET A 1 44.44 -42.92 -6.75
C MET A 1 44.14 -41.63 -7.48
N GLU A 2 44.15 -41.67 -8.82
CA GLU A 2 43.03 -42.09 -9.70
C GLU A 2 41.93 -41.02 -9.69
N GLY A 3 41.45 -40.43 -10.79
CA GLY A 3 41.69 -40.62 -12.23
C GLY A 3 40.80 -39.61 -13.00
N THR A 4 41.32 -38.99 -14.07
CA THR A 4 40.89 -39.14 -15.50
C THR A 4 39.88 -38.06 -15.96
N ASN A 5 40.26 -37.07 -16.78
CA ASN A 5 40.51 -37.06 -18.25
C ASN A 5 39.27 -36.67 -19.09
N PRO A 6 39.47 -36.14 -20.32
CA PRO A 6 38.70 -35.00 -20.84
C PRO A 6 37.91 -35.31 -22.13
N VAL A 7 37.36 -34.23 -22.70
CA VAL A 7 36.69 -34.01 -24.01
C VAL A 7 36.74 -35.16 -25.03
N ASN A 8 35.58 -35.48 -25.61
CA ASN A 8 35.50 -36.07 -26.95
C ASN A 8 34.43 -35.42 -27.82
N LYS A 9 34.90 -34.91 -28.97
CA LYS A 9 34.15 -34.51 -30.18
C LYS A 9 33.14 -35.59 -30.59
N LYS A 10 31.97 -35.19 -31.09
CA LYS A 10 31.51 -35.53 -32.45
C LYS A 10 30.49 -34.49 -32.97
N LEU A 11 30.81 -33.95 -34.14
CA LEU A 11 29.95 -33.16 -35.00
C LEU A 11 29.00 -34.09 -35.77
N ALA A 12 27.84 -33.51 -36.09
CA ALA A 12 26.99 -33.76 -37.25
C ALA A 12 26.18 -35.07 -37.32
N ALA A 13 24.86 -34.91 -37.33
CA ALA A 13 23.99 -35.49 -38.36
C ALA A 13 22.68 -34.68 -38.43
N ALA A 14 22.51 -33.94 -39.52
CA ALA A 14 21.23 -33.42 -39.96
C ALA A 14 20.41 -34.59 -40.54
N LEU A 15 19.12 -34.66 -40.18
CA LEU A 15 18.11 -35.38 -40.97
C LEU A 15 16.84 -34.55 -41.03
N SER A 16 16.44 -34.33 -42.26
CA SER A 16 15.39 -33.48 -42.77
C SER A 16 14.01 -34.09 -42.58
N GLY A 17 13.00 -33.23 -42.35
CA GLY A 17 11.70 -33.32 -43.01
C GLY A 17 10.63 -34.25 -42.43
N GLY A 18 9.59 -33.62 -41.87
CA GLY A 18 8.20 -34.00 -42.16
C GLY A 18 7.46 -34.81 -41.09
N ALA A 19 6.67 -34.13 -40.27
CA ALA A 19 5.25 -34.41 -40.09
C ALA A 19 4.63 -33.36 -39.15
N VAL A 20 3.61 -32.69 -39.67
CA VAL A 20 2.75 -31.76 -38.94
C VAL A 20 2.00 -32.55 -37.86
N LEU A 21 2.34 -32.30 -36.60
CA LEU A 21 1.41 -32.45 -35.49
C LEU A 21 1.21 -31.05 -34.91
N VAL A 22 0.24 -30.33 -35.48
CA VAL A 22 -0.46 -29.28 -34.75
C VAL A 22 -1.17 -29.98 -33.60
N LEU A 23 -0.46 -30.19 -32.50
CA LEU A 23 -1.10 -30.40 -31.22
C LEU A 23 -1.78 -29.08 -30.91
N ALA A 24 -3.10 -29.07 -31.08
CA ALA A 24 -3.97 -28.03 -30.57
C ALA A 24 -3.66 -27.85 -29.07
N LEU A 25 -2.84 -26.84 -28.76
CA LEU A 25 -2.67 -26.28 -27.42
C LEU A 25 -3.94 -25.50 -27.05
N SER A 26 -5.08 -26.19 -26.95
CA SER A 26 -6.28 -25.63 -26.32
C SER A 26 -6.31 -26.04 -24.85
N GLY A 27 -5.24 -25.74 -24.12
CA GLY A 27 -5.13 -26.14 -22.72
C GLY A 27 -3.81 -25.77 -22.07
N CYS A 28 -3.50 -24.47 -21.97
CA CYS A 28 -2.89 -23.81 -20.80
C CYS A 28 -2.58 -22.33 -21.15
N SER A 29 -3.60 -21.46 -21.22
CA SER A 29 -3.38 -19.99 -21.23
C SER A 29 -3.96 -19.32 -19.98
N SER A 30 -4.76 -20.05 -19.19
CA SER A 30 -5.51 -19.47 -18.07
C SER A 30 -4.67 -19.16 -16.81
N SER A 31 -3.37 -19.50 -16.79
CA SER A 31 -2.50 -19.18 -15.66
C SER A 31 -1.66 -17.92 -15.91
N ASP A 32 -1.19 -17.71 -17.15
CA ASP A 32 -0.38 -16.54 -17.48
C ASP A 32 -1.26 -15.29 -17.65
N ASP A 33 -2.42 -15.42 -18.34
CA ASP A 33 -3.34 -14.31 -18.58
C ASP A 33 -3.95 -13.71 -17.30
N ASN A 34 -4.28 -14.56 -16.32
CA ASN A 34 -4.82 -14.11 -15.02
C ASN A 34 -3.74 -13.43 -14.18
N SER A 35 -2.50 -13.90 -14.26
CA SER A 35 -1.36 -13.27 -13.58
C SER A 35 -1.05 -11.90 -14.18
N ASP A 36 -1.17 -11.74 -15.50
CA ASP A 36 -0.92 -10.48 -16.20
C ASP A 36 -2.00 -9.45 -15.91
N LYS A 37 -3.28 -9.84 -15.89
CA LYS A 37 -4.38 -8.95 -15.48
C LYS A 37 -4.23 -8.50 -14.03
N LEU A 38 -3.90 -9.42 -13.13
CA LEU A 38 -3.70 -9.09 -11.72
C LEU A 38 -2.49 -8.16 -11.53
N ASN A 39 -1.39 -8.38 -12.25
CA ASN A 39 -0.22 -7.50 -12.25
C ASN A 39 -0.57 -6.10 -12.83
N ALA A 40 -1.35 -6.03 -13.91
CA ALA A 40 -1.79 -4.77 -14.49
C ALA A 40 -2.72 -3.99 -13.54
N TRP A 41 -3.65 -4.69 -12.89
CA TRP A 41 -4.49 -4.12 -11.83
C TRP A 41 -3.64 -3.58 -10.67
N ALA A 42 -2.68 -4.38 -10.20
CA ALA A 42 -1.78 -3.98 -9.13
C ALA A 42 -0.96 -2.75 -9.51
N LYS A 43 -0.43 -2.70 -10.74
CA LYS A 43 0.29 -1.53 -11.26
C LYS A 43 -0.57 -0.28 -11.25
N GLN A 44 -1.80 -0.36 -11.75
CA GLN A 44 -2.73 0.77 -11.77
C GLN A 44 -3.00 1.30 -10.36
N VAL A 45 -3.25 0.41 -9.40
CA VAL A 45 -3.47 0.79 -8.00
C VAL A 45 -2.21 1.40 -7.40
N CYS A 46 -1.05 0.73 -7.53
CA CYS A 46 0.22 1.18 -6.98
C CYS A 46 0.69 2.54 -7.55
N ASP A 47 0.51 2.77 -8.85
CA ASP A 47 0.85 4.05 -9.47
C ASP A 47 -0.01 5.19 -8.91
N ALA A 48 -1.28 4.92 -8.60
CA ALA A 48 -2.18 5.87 -7.96
C ALA A 48 -1.91 6.06 -6.46
N VAL A 49 -1.48 5.01 -5.76
CA VAL A 49 -1.13 5.05 -4.33
C VAL A 49 0.14 5.84 -4.07
N LYS A 50 1.17 5.69 -4.92
CA LYS A 50 2.49 6.31 -4.73
C LYS A 50 2.48 7.81 -4.39
N PRO A 51 1.77 8.70 -5.12
CA PRO A 51 1.68 10.11 -4.73
C PRO A 51 0.97 10.32 -3.39
N GLN A 52 -0.03 9.50 -3.05
CA GLN A 52 -0.78 9.61 -1.81
C GLN A 52 0.03 9.12 -0.60
N ALA A 53 0.83 8.06 -0.77
CA ALA A 53 1.79 7.59 0.23
C ALA A 53 2.82 8.68 0.56
N ARG A 54 3.33 9.42 -0.44
CA ARG A 54 4.19 10.58 -0.22
C ARG A 54 3.47 11.70 0.54
N LYS A 55 2.20 11.95 0.23
CA LYS A 55 1.37 12.95 0.94
C LYS A 55 1.22 12.58 2.42
N ILE A 56 0.90 11.33 2.73
CA ILE A 56 0.82 10.81 4.10
C ILE A 56 2.17 10.91 4.81
N SER A 57 3.27 10.53 4.15
CA SER A 57 4.62 10.66 4.73
C SER A 57 4.96 12.11 5.05
N ALA A 58 4.67 13.05 4.15
CA ALA A 58 4.94 14.47 4.36
C ALA A 58 4.11 15.03 5.53
N ALA A 59 2.84 14.64 5.62
CA ALA A 59 1.98 15.01 6.75
C ALA A 59 2.52 14.49 8.08
N ASN A 60 2.96 13.22 8.14
CA ASN A 60 3.60 12.64 9.33
C ASN A 60 4.90 13.36 9.70
N THR A 61 5.72 13.73 8.72
CA THR A 61 6.94 14.51 8.94
C THR A 61 6.64 15.89 9.51
N ALA A 62 5.60 16.58 8.99
CA ALA A 62 5.21 17.89 9.49
C ALA A 62 4.77 17.85 10.97
N ILE A 63 3.98 16.84 11.37
CA ILE A 63 3.58 16.63 12.77
C ILE A 63 4.82 16.42 13.66
N GLN A 64 5.76 15.55 13.25
CA GLN A 64 6.98 15.27 14.01
C GLN A 64 7.90 16.50 14.15
N GLN A 65 7.96 17.36 13.13
CA GLN A 65 8.74 18.60 13.16
C GLN A 65 8.24 19.56 14.23
N GLN A 66 6.93 19.68 14.42
CA GLN A 66 6.37 20.58 15.45
C GLN A 66 6.86 20.27 16.86
N THR A 67 7.06 18.97 17.17
CA THR A 67 7.61 18.51 18.45
C THR A 67 9.10 18.89 18.59
N SER A 68 9.87 18.81 17.50
CA SER A 68 11.31 19.12 17.52
C SER A 68 11.58 20.64 17.59
N ASP A 69 10.69 21.44 17.01
CA ASP A 69 10.85 22.89 16.88
C ASP A 69 10.42 23.68 18.13
N ASN A 70 9.91 23.00 19.18
CA ASN A 70 9.29 23.64 20.35
C ASN A 70 8.19 24.65 19.96
N SER A 71 7.32 24.23 19.05
CA SER A 71 6.32 25.10 18.40
C SER A 71 5.25 25.61 19.36
N THR A 72 4.62 26.73 19.01
CA THR A 72 3.50 27.27 19.80
C THR A 72 2.26 26.38 19.64
N PRO A 73 1.31 26.38 20.60
CA PRO A 73 0.05 25.65 20.45
C PRO A 73 -0.72 25.99 19.16
N ALA A 74 -0.67 27.24 18.71
CA ALA A 74 -1.32 27.66 17.46
C ALA A 74 -0.65 27.06 16.21
N ASP A 75 0.69 26.97 16.20
CA ASP A 75 1.43 26.36 15.10
C ASP A 75 1.24 24.85 15.05
N VAL A 76 1.23 24.20 16.23
CA VAL A 76 0.92 22.76 16.37
C VAL A 76 -0.49 22.49 15.85
N GLN A 77 -1.50 23.23 16.33
CA GLN A 77 -2.89 23.08 15.88
C GLN A 77 -3.00 23.21 14.36
N LYS A 78 -2.44 24.28 13.79
CA LYS A 78 -2.53 24.54 12.35
C LYS A 78 -1.85 23.43 11.53
N THR A 79 -0.68 22.99 11.97
CA THR A 79 0.09 21.95 11.27
C THR A 79 -0.60 20.60 11.36
N ASP A 80 -1.05 20.20 12.54
CA ASP A 80 -1.73 18.92 12.77
C ASP A 80 -3.08 18.88 12.01
N ALA A 81 -3.84 19.99 11.99
CA ALA A 81 -5.08 20.08 11.23
C ALA A 81 -4.85 19.91 9.73
N GLN A 82 -3.83 20.57 9.19
CA GLN A 82 -3.46 20.42 7.78
C GLN A 82 -2.97 18.98 7.48
N ALA A 83 -2.15 18.41 8.37
CA ALA A 83 -1.64 17.06 8.22
C ALA A 83 -2.79 16.03 8.21
N PHE A 84 -3.76 16.14 9.12
CA PHE A 84 -4.92 15.24 9.16
C PHE A 84 -5.86 15.45 7.96
N GLN A 85 -6.03 16.69 7.47
CA GLN A 85 -6.72 16.92 6.20
C GLN A 85 -6.01 16.19 5.05
N ASP A 86 -4.69 16.33 4.98
CA ASP A 86 -3.89 15.74 3.92
C ASP A 86 -3.93 14.20 3.91
N MET A 87 -3.91 13.59 5.09
CA MET A 87 -4.11 12.16 5.26
C MET A 87 -5.54 11.74 4.87
N SER A 88 -6.56 12.48 5.32
CA SER A 88 -7.97 12.21 4.97
C SER A 88 -8.17 12.17 3.46
N ASP A 89 -7.65 13.17 2.74
CA ASP A 89 -7.74 13.26 1.29
C ASP A 89 -6.95 12.15 0.59
N ALA A 90 -5.75 11.83 1.10
CA ALA A 90 -4.91 10.78 0.55
C ALA A 90 -5.61 9.42 0.60
N TYR A 91 -6.17 9.04 1.76
CA TYR A 91 -6.91 7.78 1.91
C TYR A 91 -8.18 7.76 1.05
N LYS A 92 -8.88 8.90 0.91
CA LYS A 92 -10.04 9.02 0.00
C LYS A 92 -9.63 8.78 -1.46
N ALA A 93 -8.50 9.35 -1.88
CA ALA A 93 -7.97 9.20 -3.22
C ALA A 93 -7.55 7.76 -3.50
N ILE A 94 -6.91 7.08 -2.53
CA ILE A 94 -6.55 5.66 -2.64
C ILE A 94 -7.82 4.80 -2.78
N GLY A 95 -8.83 5.00 -1.93
CA GLY A 95 -10.12 4.30 -2.04
C GLY A 95 -10.79 4.50 -3.40
N SER A 96 -10.74 5.72 -3.93
CA SER A 96 -11.26 6.03 -5.26
C SER A 96 -10.47 5.34 -6.38
N ALA A 97 -9.15 5.21 -6.23
CA ALA A 97 -8.30 4.51 -7.18
C ALA A 97 -8.57 3.00 -7.21
N VAL A 98 -8.73 2.37 -6.04
CA VAL A 98 -9.11 0.95 -5.93
C VAL A 98 -10.50 0.73 -6.55
N ASN A 99 -11.47 1.60 -6.25
CA ASN A 99 -12.80 1.50 -6.84
C ASN A 99 -12.76 1.63 -8.38
N LYS A 100 -11.96 2.56 -8.90
CA LYS A 100 -11.77 2.78 -10.34
C LYS A 100 -11.06 1.61 -11.03
N ALA A 101 -10.12 0.95 -10.34
CA ALA A 101 -9.43 -0.23 -10.85
C ALA A 101 -10.34 -1.45 -10.97
N GLY A 102 -11.46 -1.47 -10.24
CA GLY A 102 -12.38 -2.60 -10.23
C GLY A 102 -11.85 -3.75 -9.38
N ALA A 103 -12.51 -4.90 -9.49
CA ALA A 103 -12.13 -6.08 -8.72
C ALA A 103 -10.82 -6.68 -9.28
N PRO A 104 -9.86 -7.07 -8.42
CA PRO A 104 -8.74 -7.89 -8.87
C PRO A 104 -9.23 -9.24 -9.36
N ASP A 105 -8.56 -9.80 -10.36
CA ASP A 105 -8.88 -11.10 -10.97
C ASP A 105 -8.39 -12.26 -10.09
N VAL A 106 -9.05 -12.42 -8.93
CA VAL A 106 -8.81 -13.45 -7.92
C VAL A 106 -10.12 -13.93 -7.33
N GLU A 107 -10.10 -15.08 -6.66
CA GLU A 107 -11.25 -15.55 -5.90
C GLU A 107 -11.69 -14.49 -4.86
N GLY A 108 -12.97 -14.15 -4.88
CA GLY A 108 -13.54 -13.12 -4.00
C GLY A 108 -13.10 -11.69 -4.31
N GLY A 109 -12.57 -11.40 -5.50
CA GLY A 109 -12.07 -10.08 -5.90
C GLY A 109 -13.05 -8.92 -5.66
N ASP A 110 -14.34 -9.11 -5.93
CA ASP A 110 -15.36 -8.08 -5.68
C ASP A 110 -15.54 -7.75 -4.19
N LYS A 111 -15.47 -8.77 -3.33
CA LYS A 111 -15.51 -8.59 -1.89
C LYS A 111 -14.26 -7.88 -1.41
N LYS A 112 -13.07 -8.31 -1.88
CA LYS A 112 -11.79 -7.64 -1.56
C LYS A 112 -11.81 -6.16 -1.96
N LYS A 113 -12.29 -5.83 -3.16
CA LYS A 113 -12.48 -4.44 -3.62
C LYS A 113 -13.42 -3.67 -2.70
N THR A 114 -14.61 -4.21 -2.43
CA THR A 114 -15.64 -3.53 -1.65
C THR A 114 -15.18 -3.27 -0.22
N ASP A 115 -14.58 -4.27 0.42
CA ASP A 115 -14.06 -4.18 1.78
C ASP A 115 -12.89 -3.16 1.83
N ALA A 116 -11.98 -3.19 0.86
CA ALA A 116 -10.89 -2.20 0.76
C ALA A 116 -11.40 -0.77 0.58
N VAL A 117 -12.33 -0.54 -0.35
CA VAL A 117 -12.91 0.78 -0.59
C VAL A 117 -13.64 1.29 0.65
N LYS A 118 -14.41 0.42 1.33
CA LYS A 118 -15.08 0.77 2.58
C LYS A 118 -14.07 1.19 3.63
N GLU A 119 -13.04 0.39 3.85
CA GLU A 119 -12.03 0.68 4.86
C GLU A 119 -11.29 1.99 4.60
N LEU A 120 -10.78 2.19 3.37
CA LEU A 120 -10.05 3.39 3.00
C LEU A 120 -10.90 4.66 3.17
N ASN A 121 -12.21 4.57 2.92
CA ASN A 121 -13.15 5.64 3.21
C ASN A 121 -13.38 5.85 4.72
N THR A 122 -13.42 4.78 5.51
CA THR A 122 -13.49 4.88 6.98
C THR A 122 -12.25 5.56 7.54
N ILE A 123 -11.05 5.16 7.11
CA ILE A 123 -9.78 5.79 7.53
C ILE A 123 -9.77 7.27 7.14
N SER A 124 -10.19 7.59 5.91
CA SER A 124 -10.34 8.98 5.45
C SER A 124 -11.25 9.79 6.36
N ALA A 125 -12.43 9.25 6.72
CA ALA A 125 -13.36 9.91 7.62
C ALA A 125 -12.76 10.12 9.02
N SER A 126 -12.09 9.10 9.57
CA SER A 126 -11.43 9.18 10.87
C SER A 126 -10.37 10.30 10.92
N TYR A 127 -9.54 10.44 9.89
CA TYR A 127 -8.61 11.59 9.81
C TYR A 127 -9.34 12.93 9.67
N GLY A 128 -10.46 12.96 8.95
CA GLY A 128 -11.33 14.15 8.90
C GLY A 128 -11.90 14.54 10.27
N ASP A 129 -12.20 13.56 11.13
CA ASP A 129 -12.67 13.80 12.50
C ASP A 129 -11.54 14.18 13.46
N LEU A 130 -10.33 13.65 13.26
CA LEU A 130 -9.13 14.08 13.98
C LEU A 130 -8.79 15.55 13.66
N LYS A 131 -8.89 15.95 12.39
CA LYS A 131 -8.75 17.36 11.98
C LYS A 131 -9.70 18.26 12.77
N LYS A 132 -11.00 17.93 12.82
CA LYS A 132 -11.98 18.73 13.55
C LYS A 132 -11.62 18.87 15.03
N GLN A 133 -11.19 17.76 15.65
CA GLN A 133 -10.77 17.78 17.05
C GLN A 133 -9.53 18.65 17.29
N VAL A 134 -8.58 18.66 16.35
CA VAL A 134 -7.43 19.57 16.41
C VAL A 134 -7.88 21.02 16.27
N ASP A 135 -8.74 21.33 15.30
CA ASP A 135 -9.28 22.68 15.08
C ASP A 135 -9.98 23.22 16.34
N ASP A 136 -10.61 22.33 17.12
CA ASP A 136 -11.34 22.68 18.35
C ASP A 136 -10.44 22.80 19.60
N LEU A 137 -9.13 22.54 19.50
CA LEU A 137 -8.22 22.68 20.64
C LEU A 137 -8.10 24.13 21.12
N ASP A 138 -8.04 24.30 22.44
CA ASP A 138 -7.83 25.61 23.06
C ASP A 138 -6.34 25.98 23.05
N THR A 139 -5.91 26.80 22.09
CA THR A 139 -4.51 27.23 21.94
C THR A 139 -4.07 28.28 22.97
N LYS A 140 -4.99 28.79 23.80
CA LYS A 140 -4.71 29.83 24.80
C LYS A 140 -4.47 29.24 26.19
N ASP A 141 -4.89 28.01 26.43
CA ASP A 141 -4.71 27.27 27.68
C ASP A 141 -3.81 26.06 27.43
N GLN A 142 -2.54 26.17 27.82
CA GLN A 142 -1.54 25.14 27.54
C GLN A 142 -1.89 23.78 28.18
N ALA A 143 -2.54 23.77 29.35
CA ALA A 143 -2.92 22.53 30.01
C ALA A 143 -4.05 21.83 29.24
N LYS A 144 -5.09 22.57 28.85
CA LYS A 144 -6.18 22.03 28.02
C LYS A 144 -5.70 21.61 26.63
N PHE A 145 -4.80 22.38 26.02
CA PHE A 145 -4.21 22.03 24.74
C PHE A 145 -3.49 20.67 24.81
N ALA A 146 -2.62 20.51 25.81
CA ALA A 146 -1.88 19.26 26.01
C ALA A 146 -2.81 18.08 26.31
N ASP A 147 -3.87 18.28 27.08
CA ASP A 147 -4.85 17.22 27.36
C ASP A 147 -5.68 16.86 26.12
N GLY A 148 -6.05 17.84 25.29
CA GLY A 148 -6.71 17.59 24.01
C GLY A 148 -5.83 16.79 23.04
N LEU A 149 -4.53 17.10 22.96
CA LEU A 149 -3.57 16.33 22.17
C LEU A 149 -3.45 14.87 22.63
N LYS A 150 -3.53 14.58 23.94
CA LYS A 150 -3.57 13.19 24.44
C LYS A 150 -4.82 12.44 23.95
N GLY A 151 -5.96 13.14 23.89
CA GLY A 151 -7.21 12.59 23.35
C GLY A 151 -7.07 12.22 21.87
N ILE A 152 -6.47 13.11 21.07
CA ILE A 152 -6.14 12.88 19.66
C ILE A 152 -5.18 11.69 19.51
N ALA A 153 -4.12 11.61 20.32
CA ALA A 153 -3.17 10.49 20.29
C ALA A 153 -3.86 9.14 20.57
N THR A 154 -4.79 9.10 21.53
CA THR A 154 -5.57 7.89 21.84
C THR A 154 -6.44 7.44 20.65
N GLN A 155 -6.99 8.38 19.88
CA GLN A 155 -7.75 8.04 18.68
C GLN A 155 -6.86 7.61 17.52
N LEU A 156 -5.69 8.23 17.36
CA LEU A 156 -4.68 7.80 16.40
C LEU A 156 -4.20 6.38 16.67
N ASP A 157 -4.02 5.98 17.93
CA ASP A 157 -3.64 4.61 18.29
C ASP A 157 -4.70 3.59 17.84
N LYS A 158 -5.98 3.91 18.08
CA LYS A 158 -7.10 3.06 17.61
C LYS A 158 -7.19 3.00 16.09
N LEU A 159 -6.99 4.14 15.42
CA LEU A 159 -6.98 4.22 13.97
C LEU A 159 -5.82 3.41 13.38
N SER A 160 -4.64 3.49 13.99
CA SER A 160 -3.46 2.74 13.56
C SER A 160 -3.66 1.24 13.68
N GLN A 161 -4.26 0.78 14.79
CA GLN A 161 -4.59 -0.65 14.98
C GLN A 161 -5.59 -1.14 13.93
N SER A 162 -6.73 -0.46 13.79
CA SER A 162 -7.77 -0.85 12.82
C SER A 162 -7.30 -0.79 11.36
N GLY A 163 -6.55 0.25 11.00
CA GLY A 163 -6.00 0.39 9.64
C GLY A 163 -4.99 -0.69 9.27
N ASN A 164 -4.12 -1.09 10.22
CA ASN A 164 -3.15 -2.17 9.99
C ASN A 164 -3.84 -3.52 9.75
N ASP A 165 -4.85 -3.85 10.55
CA ASP A 165 -5.60 -5.11 10.40
C ASP A 165 -6.30 -5.19 9.05
N ALA A 166 -6.82 -4.07 8.57
CA ALA A 166 -7.55 -4.03 7.31
C ALA A 166 -6.62 -4.01 6.09
N LEU A 167 -5.47 -3.33 6.16
CA LEU A 167 -4.45 -3.40 5.12
C LEU A 167 -3.88 -4.82 5.02
N ALA A 168 -3.60 -5.47 6.15
CA ALA A 168 -3.13 -6.85 6.17
C ALA A 168 -4.10 -7.78 5.41
N LYS A 169 -5.42 -7.64 5.64
CA LYS A 169 -6.46 -8.42 4.93
C LYS A 169 -6.52 -8.15 3.43
N LEU A 170 -6.25 -6.91 3.01
CA LEU A 170 -6.20 -6.55 1.59
C LEU A 170 -4.99 -7.18 0.89
N GLU A 171 -3.85 -7.20 1.57
CA GLU A 171 -2.58 -7.73 1.08
C GLU A 171 -2.47 -9.27 1.21
N GLU A 172 -3.51 -9.94 1.69
CA GLU A 172 -3.55 -11.41 1.73
C GLU A 172 -3.61 -12.04 0.33
N GLY A 173 -2.80 -13.09 0.15
CA GLY A 173 -2.85 -13.96 -1.02
C GLY A 173 -2.24 -13.32 -2.27
N ASP A 174 -2.83 -13.59 -3.43
CA ASP A 174 -2.22 -13.20 -4.71
C ASP A 174 -2.28 -11.71 -4.99
N VAL A 175 -3.22 -10.99 -4.35
CA VAL A 175 -3.29 -9.51 -4.42
C VAL A 175 -2.03 -8.88 -3.83
N GLY A 176 -1.63 -9.26 -2.61
CA GLY A 176 -0.41 -8.73 -1.99
C GLY A 176 0.85 -9.12 -2.74
N LYS A 177 0.93 -10.36 -3.26
CA LYS A 177 2.06 -10.77 -4.11
C LYS A 177 2.17 -9.92 -5.36
N ALA A 178 1.04 -9.60 -6.01
CA ALA A 178 1.01 -8.78 -7.21
C ALA A 178 1.41 -7.33 -6.91
N MET A 179 0.93 -6.75 -5.80
CA MET A 179 1.32 -5.41 -5.35
C MET A 179 2.82 -5.33 -5.00
N ALA A 180 3.36 -6.34 -4.30
CA ALA A 180 4.77 -6.39 -3.91
C ALA A 180 5.74 -6.46 -5.10
N LYS A 181 5.28 -6.94 -6.26
CA LYS A 181 6.05 -6.93 -7.51
C LYS A 181 6.15 -5.53 -8.13
N GLN A 182 5.25 -4.61 -7.79
CA GLN A 182 5.20 -3.29 -8.42
C GLN A 182 6.18 -2.32 -7.75
N GLU A 183 7.13 -1.80 -8.52
CA GLU A 183 8.09 -0.78 -8.06
C GLU A 183 7.42 0.47 -7.47
N SER A 184 6.21 0.82 -7.93
CA SER A 184 5.47 1.96 -7.42
C SER A 184 4.90 1.74 -6.01
N CYS A 185 4.67 0.50 -5.59
CA CYS A 185 4.30 0.14 -4.23
C CYS A 185 5.51 -0.13 -3.31
N LYS A 186 6.67 -0.52 -3.86
CA LYS A 186 7.88 -0.79 -3.04
C LYS A 186 8.41 0.42 -2.27
N SER A 187 8.14 1.63 -2.75
CA SER A 187 8.48 2.87 -2.03
C SER A 187 7.39 3.34 -1.04
N ALA A 188 6.27 2.62 -0.93
CA ALA A 188 5.11 3.00 -0.14
C ALA A 188 4.96 2.18 1.15
N SER A 189 5.77 1.14 1.38
CA SER A 189 5.83 0.51 2.70
C SER A 189 6.48 1.48 3.69
N PRO A 190 5.77 1.96 4.73
CA PRO A 190 6.48 2.38 5.91
C PRO A 190 7.25 1.14 6.38
N SER A 191 8.57 1.27 6.48
CA SER A 191 9.42 0.22 7.02
C SER A 191 8.74 -0.39 8.23
N ALA A 192 8.38 -1.68 8.12
CA ALA A 192 8.21 -2.52 9.28
C ALA A 192 9.38 -2.20 10.20
N SER A 193 9.06 -1.74 11.41
CA SER A 193 10.04 -1.40 12.43
C SER A 193 11.19 -2.38 12.35
N ALA A 194 12.38 -1.86 12.06
CA ALA A 194 13.60 -2.58 12.27
C ALA A 194 13.73 -2.74 13.80
N THR A 195 13.01 -3.72 14.34
CA THR A 195 13.38 -4.39 15.57
C THR A 195 14.67 -5.14 15.24
N LYS A 196 15.80 -4.46 15.42
CA LYS A 196 17.06 -5.13 15.71
C LYS A 196 17.39 -4.86 17.17
N SER A 197 17.63 -5.98 17.83
CA SER A 197 17.95 -6.21 19.24
C SER A 197 18.97 -5.27 19.84
#